data_AF-A0A2N2V732-F1
#
_entry.id   AF-A0A2N2V732-F1
#
_cell.length_a   1.000
_cell.length_b   1.000
_cell.length_c   1.000
_cell.angle_alpha   90.00
_cell.angle_beta   90.00
_cell.angle_gamma   90.00
#
_symmetry.space_group_name_H-M   'P 1'
#
loop_
_entity.id
_entity.type
_entity.pdbx_description
1 polymer ?
#
loop_
_entity_poly.entity_id
_entity_poly.type
_entity_poly.pdbx_seq_one_letter_code
_entity_poly.pdbx_strand_id
1 'polypeptide(L)'
;MTTNNTADDLAVRLKETEEENELLLTQLHLVQEELERNFLRNRELEKSGHAVPIQMSPWIDEELPNALAEVQRLQTLVQVQSNVHQLESQNALSSRLGSLLIQSVETPAGLLAAPAKLIKMWRESTQDQPPKELGGKGFGKVIAAYANDAFKSVEKLLASTAISPAMQANAYTALARHLKKSDPVPTVEASRRAYALDPRAYRLKWLAFRLHEVGEVLEADAILDLLPQDTSYSDSEARQVSQVRYEAKNYRAREARQKCGFSERRSAQEKQIKVLMQARDEQIGLANERANQIDALKQAQGQLAQEKTALAGRYDQQAKLAVERAQELEPLKQAKAHLEQEKNELKRLSNEQERLLQAAQSQIEAVTQIRKGLEKEKAVLLTQLQEQREENGLLIGQIHQVQEELECYFNQNTELVQEKAALAVQYDEQLRLAAERAGQIDSLTQAQAQL
;
A
#
# COMPACT_ATOMS: atom_id res chain seq x y z
N MET A 1 94.80 17.49 14.00
CA MET A 1 93.78 18.08 13.10
C MET A 1 92.71 17.05 12.73
N THR A 2 92.09 16.37 13.69
CA THR A 2 91.20 15.21 13.42
C THR A 2 89.81 15.33 14.06
N THR A 3 89.48 16.47 14.69
CA THR A 3 88.23 16.67 15.43
C THR A 3 87.11 17.35 14.62
N ASN A 4 87.39 17.88 13.43
CA ASN A 4 86.38 18.61 12.66
C ASN A 4 85.48 17.71 11.80
N ASN A 5 85.93 16.52 11.39
CA ASN A 5 85.11 15.63 10.56
C ASN A 5 83.92 15.01 11.30
N THR A 6 84.03 14.79 12.61
CA THR A 6 82.95 14.17 13.39
C THR A 6 81.79 15.13 13.68
N ALA A 7 82.07 16.43 13.75
CA ALA A 7 81.05 17.44 14.01
C ALA A 7 80.19 17.72 12.77
N ASP A 8 80.80 17.78 11.58
CA ASP A 8 80.08 17.93 10.32
C ASP A 8 79.23 16.69 10.00
N ASP A 9 79.74 15.48 10.27
CA ASP A 9 79.01 14.22 10.03
C ASP A 9 77.78 14.07 10.96
N LEU A 10 77.88 14.57 12.20
CA LEU A 10 76.75 14.67 13.13
C LEU A 10 75.71 15.70 12.68
N ALA A 11 76.15 16.83 12.10
CA ALA A 11 75.26 17.87 11.60
C ALA A 11 74.48 17.40 10.36
N VAL A 12 75.11 16.63 9.47
CA VAL A 12 74.46 16.02 8.31
C VAL A 12 73.40 15.00 8.76
N ARG A 13 73.75 14.10 9.69
CA ARG A 13 72.80 13.12 10.24
C ARG A 13 71.62 13.77 10.96
N LEU A 14 71.86 14.82 11.74
CA LEU A 14 70.78 15.58 12.40
C LEU A 14 69.81 16.14 11.36
N LYS A 15 70.32 16.71 10.28
CA LYS A 15 69.50 17.28 9.22
C LYS A 15 68.72 16.21 8.45
N GLU A 16 69.34 15.07 8.12
CA GLU A 16 68.65 13.92 7.52
C GLU A 16 67.51 13.43 8.42
N THR A 17 67.75 13.31 9.73
CA THR A 17 66.70 12.90 10.67
C THR A 17 65.59 13.94 10.84
N GLU A 18 65.90 15.23 10.72
CA GLU A 18 64.89 16.30 10.72
C GLU A 18 64.01 16.21 9.47
N GLU A 19 64.61 16.01 8.29
CA GLU A 19 63.89 15.86 7.02
C GLU A 19 63.05 14.57 6.97
N GLU A 20 63.56 13.46 7.51
CA GLU A 20 62.79 12.22 7.69
C GLU A 20 61.60 12.42 8.64
N ASN A 21 61.79 13.16 9.73
CA ASN A 21 60.70 13.50 10.66
C ASN A 21 59.65 14.40 10.00
N GLU A 22 60.04 15.37 9.18
CA GLU A 22 59.11 16.20 8.41
C GLU A 22 58.31 15.35 7.38
N LEU A 23 58.96 14.40 6.71
CA LEU A 23 58.29 13.48 5.80
C LEU A 23 57.32 12.54 6.54
N LEU A 24 57.70 12.02 7.71
CA LEU A 24 56.82 11.20 8.53
C LEU A 24 55.62 12.00 9.04
N LEU A 25 55.81 13.26 9.44
CA LEU A 25 54.72 14.14 9.86
C LEU A 25 53.72 14.41 8.72
N THR A 26 54.21 14.66 7.51
CA THR A 26 53.33 14.85 6.34
C THR A 26 52.58 13.58 5.96
N GLN A 27 53.22 12.41 6.02
CA GLN A 27 52.56 11.11 5.83
C GLN A 27 51.51 10.84 6.92
N LEU A 28 51.81 11.16 8.18
CA LEU A 28 50.88 10.99 9.30
C LEU A 28 49.64 11.86 9.14
N HIS A 29 49.80 13.11 8.71
CA HIS A 29 48.68 13.99 8.39
C HIS A 29 47.81 13.46 7.25
N LEU A 30 48.42 12.93 6.18
CA LEU A 30 47.68 12.31 5.09
C LEU A 30 46.84 11.12 5.57
N VAL A 31 47.44 10.25 6.39
CA VAL A 31 46.73 9.11 6.98
C VAL A 31 45.63 9.55 7.93
N GLN A 32 45.84 10.59 8.74
CA GLN A 32 44.80 11.16 9.59
C GLN A 32 43.63 11.74 8.78
N GLU A 33 43.89 12.50 7.72
CA GLU A 33 42.84 13.02 6.84
C GLU A 33 42.04 11.90 6.17
N GLU A 34 42.71 10.83 5.71
CA GLU A 34 42.02 9.68 5.12
C GLU A 34 41.19 8.91 6.16
N LEU A 35 41.70 8.74 7.39
CA LEU A 35 40.95 8.13 8.48
C LEU A 35 39.76 8.98 8.92
N GLU A 36 39.90 10.30 8.99
CA GLU A 36 38.81 11.22 9.33
C GLU A 36 37.73 11.22 8.24
N ARG A 37 38.11 11.22 6.95
CA ARG A 37 37.16 11.07 5.85
C ARG A 37 36.40 9.75 5.94
N ASN A 38 37.10 8.64 6.18
CA ASN A 38 36.46 7.34 6.32
C ASN A 38 35.57 7.26 7.56
N PHE A 39 35.99 7.85 8.68
CA PHE A 39 35.20 7.90 9.91
C PHE A 39 33.94 8.74 9.75
N LEU A 40 34.03 9.93 9.15
CA LEU A 40 32.86 10.76 8.85
C LEU A 40 31.89 10.05 7.91
N ARG A 41 32.41 9.39 6.87
CA ARG A 41 31.61 8.59 5.96
C ARG A 41 30.92 7.41 6.65
N ASN A 42 31.62 6.68 7.52
CA ASN A 42 31.02 5.59 8.30
C ASN A 42 29.96 6.10 9.28
N ARG A 43 30.20 7.26 9.91
CA ARG A 43 29.23 7.90 10.82
C ARG A 43 27.98 8.39 10.09
N GLU A 44 28.12 8.88 8.86
CA GLU A 44 26.98 9.21 7.98
C GLU A 44 26.19 7.95 7.62
N LEU A 45 26.87 6.86 7.31
CA LEU A 45 26.26 5.55 7.04
C LEU A 45 25.49 5.02 8.27
N GLU A 46 26.10 5.05 9.45
CA GLU A 46 25.46 4.62 10.71
C GLU A 46 24.25 5.48 11.09
N LYS A 47 24.33 6.81 10.93
CA LYS A 47 23.20 7.72 11.18
C LYS A 47 22.06 7.52 10.18
N SER A 48 22.38 7.10 8.96
CA SER A 48 21.38 6.96 7.91
C SER A 48 20.51 5.71 8.04
N GLY A 49 20.86 4.70 8.84
CA GLY A 49 20.00 3.53 9.14
C GLY A 49 19.51 2.73 7.93
N HIS A 50 19.98 3.06 6.73
CA HIS A 50 19.49 2.53 5.47
C HIS A 50 20.53 1.58 4.89
N ALA A 51 20.01 0.45 4.39
CA ALA A 51 20.76 -0.57 3.67
C ALA A 51 21.84 0.05 2.79
N VAL A 52 23.06 -0.44 2.98
CA VAL A 52 24.28 -0.10 2.25
C VAL A 52 23.90 0.23 0.80
N PRO A 53 24.10 1.48 0.33
CA PRO A 53 23.93 1.75 -1.08
C PRO A 53 24.86 0.77 -1.79
N ILE A 54 24.35 0.10 -2.83
CA ILE A 54 25.15 -0.73 -3.71
C ILE A 54 26.18 0.20 -4.37
N GLN A 55 27.24 0.53 -3.64
CA GLN A 55 28.48 0.99 -4.21
C GLN A 55 29.05 -0.27 -4.81
N MET A 56 28.74 -0.48 -6.10
CA MET A 56 29.65 -1.17 -7.00
C MET A 56 31.06 -0.77 -6.60
N SER A 57 31.82 -1.73 -6.09
CA SER A 57 33.13 -1.48 -5.49
C SER A 57 33.94 -0.58 -6.43
N PRO A 58 34.35 0.63 -5.99
CA PRO A 58 35.22 1.51 -6.78
C PRO A 58 36.47 0.80 -7.31
N TRP A 59 36.86 -0.27 -6.61
CA TRP A 59 37.91 -1.22 -6.95
C TRP A 59 37.80 -1.86 -8.33
N ILE A 60 36.62 -2.33 -8.77
CA ILE A 60 36.52 -3.11 -10.02
C ILE A 60 36.67 -2.20 -11.26
N ASP A 61 36.23 -0.95 -11.17
CA ASP A 61 36.33 -0.01 -12.30
C ASP A 61 37.74 0.61 -12.43
N GLU A 62 38.52 0.70 -11.34
CA GLU A 62 39.90 1.22 -11.39
C GLU A 62 40.95 0.20 -11.81
N GLU A 63 40.67 -1.10 -11.67
CA GLU A 63 41.58 -2.18 -12.07
C GLU A 63 41.95 -2.13 -13.56
N LEU A 64 40.98 -1.92 -14.45
CA LEU A 64 41.24 -1.92 -15.89
C LEU A 64 42.12 -0.72 -16.34
N PRO A 65 41.82 0.54 -15.96
CA PRO A 65 42.74 1.66 -16.22
C PRO A 65 44.12 1.45 -15.59
N ASN A 66 44.19 0.90 -14.37
CA ASN A 66 45.47 0.64 -13.71
C ASN A 66 46.28 -0.43 -14.47
N ALA A 67 45.64 -1.51 -14.91
CA ALA A 67 46.27 -2.56 -15.70
C ALA A 67 46.77 -2.02 -17.05
N LEU A 68 45.99 -1.18 -17.73
CA LEU A 68 46.42 -0.55 -18.99
C LEU A 68 47.61 0.40 -18.75
N ALA A 69 47.57 1.22 -17.71
CA ALA A 69 48.67 2.11 -17.34
C ALA A 69 49.96 1.32 -17.00
N GLU A 70 49.83 0.14 -16.38
CA GLU A 70 50.96 -0.73 -16.09
C GLU A 70 51.50 -1.43 -17.34
N VAL A 71 50.63 -1.91 -18.23
CA VAL A 71 51.03 -2.44 -19.54
C VAL A 71 51.80 -1.39 -20.32
N GLN A 72 51.33 -0.14 -20.33
CA GLN A 72 52.05 0.95 -20.98
C GLN A 72 53.43 1.19 -20.35
N ARG A 73 53.54 1.17 -19.01
CA ARG A 73 54.82 1.28 -18.30
C ARG A 73 55.79 0.19 -18.72
N LEU A 74 55.33 -1.06 -18.74
CA LEU A 74 56.13 -2.21 -19.11
C LEU A 74 56.55 -2.16 -20.58
N GLN A 75 55.67 -1.74 -21.48
CA GLN A 75 56.00 -1.53 -22.89
C GLN A 75 57.10 -0.49 -23.07
N THR A 76 56.97 0.67 -22.42
CA THR A 76 58.00 1.72 -22.48
C THR A 76 59.31 1.25 -21.84
N LEU A 77 59.25 0.54 -20.72
CA LEU A 77 60.43 0.00 -20.04
C LEU A 77 61.17 -0.99 -20.93
N VAL A 78 60.45 -1.94 -21.54
CA VAL A 78 61.03 -2.95 -22.45
C VAL A 78 61.65 -2.27 -23.68
N GLN A 79 60.98 -1.27 -24.25
CA GLN A 79 61.50 -0.54 -25.41
C GLN A 79 62.79 0.24 -25.08
N VAL A 80 62.83 0.93 -23.95
CA VAL A 80 64.04 1.64 -23.51
C VAL A 80 65.13 0.64 -23.14
N GLN A 81 64.78 -0.45 -22.46
CA GLN A 81 65.69 -1.53 -22.09
C GLN A 81 66.35 -2.14 -23.33
N SER A 82 65.58 -2.45 -24.38
CA SER A 82 66.15 -2.98 -25.63
C SER A 82 67.10 -1.99 -26.29
N ASN A 83 66.75 -0.70 -26.30
CA ASN A 83 67.59 0.35 -26.88
C ASN A 83 68.91 0.51 -26.11
N VAL A 84 68.83 0.52 -24.78
CA VAL A 84 69.99 0.61 -23.88
C VAL A 84 70.91 -0.61 -24.07
N HIS A 85 70.38 -1.83 -24.01
CA HIS A 85 71.15 -3.06 -24.23
C HIS A 85 71.76 -3.14 -25.62
N GLN A 86 71.05 -2.68 -26.65
CA GLN A 86 71.58 -2.61 -28.00
C GLN A 86 72.78 -1.65 -28.08
N LEU A 87 72.67 -0.46 -27.48
CA LEU A 87 73.77 0.51 -27.46
C LEU A 87 74.95 0.00 -26.63
N GLU A 88 74.70 -0.59 -25.46
CA GLU A 88 75.74 -1.16 -24.61
C GLU A 88 76.46 -2.32 -25.29
N SER A 89 75.71 -3.23 -25.94
CA SER A 89 76.29 -4.36 -26.68
C SER A 89 77.08 -3.93 -27.91
N GLN A 90 76.62 -2.93 -28.67
CA GLN A 90 77.35 -2.38 -29.82
C GLN A 90 78.63 -1.63 -29.41
N ASN A 91 78.62 -1.00 -28.24
CA ASN A 91 79.76 -0.25 -27.72
C ASN A 91 80.67 -1.04 -26.78
N ALA A 92 80.28 -2.28 -26.44
CA ALA A 92 81.10 -3.19 -25.65
C ALA A 92 82.46 -3.40 -26.32
N LEU A 93 83.51 -3.49 -25.49
CA LEU A 93 84.86 -3.70 -25.99
C LEU A 93 84.97 -5.02 -26.77
N SER A 94 84.27 -6.07 -26.35
CA SER A 94 84.23 -7.37 -27.03
C SER A 94 83.66 -7.30 -28.44
N SER A 95 82.53 -6.60 -28.64
CA SER A 95 81.90 -6.45 -29.95
C SER A 95 82.72 -5.54 -30.87
N ARG A 96 83.28 -4.44 -30.33
CA ARG A 96 84.18 -3.56 -31.09
C ARG A 96 85.45 -4.30 -31.52
N LEU A 97 86.09 -5.04 -30.63
CA LEU A 97 87.24 -5.88 -30.98
C LEU A 97 86.87 -6.95 -32.02
N GLY A 98 85.74 -7.63 -31.83
CA GLY A 98 85.24 -8.63 -32.78
C GLY A 98 85.01 -8.04 -34.18
N SER A 99 84.35 -6.89 -34.27
CA SER A 99 84.10 -6.19 -35.54
C SER A 99 85.39 -5.77 -36.24
N LEU A 100 86.39 -5.30 -35.49
CA LEU A 100 87.70 -4.93 -36.02
C LEU A 100 88.50 -6.14 -36.51
N LEU A 101 88.42 -7.26 -35.78
CA LEU A 101 89.05 -8.50 -36.19
C LEU A 101 88.42 -9.03 -37.49
N ILE A 102 87.10 -9.06 -37.58
CA ILE A 102 86.36 -9.44 -38.80
C ILE A 102 86.79 -8.55 -39.98
N GLN A 103 86.74 -7.22 -39.80
CA GLN A 103 87.14 -6.26 -40.84
C GLN A 103 88.61 -6.41 -41.26
N SER A 104 89.48 -6.80 -40.32
CA SER A 104 90.90 -7.02 -40.62
C SER A 104 91.17 -8.29 -41.44
N VAL A 105 90.28 -9.29 -41.37
CA VAL A 105 90.39 -10.55 -42.15
C VAL A 105 89.80 -10.39 -43.56
N GLU A 106 88.79 -9.53 -43.73
CA GLU A 106 88.16 -9.25 -45.03
C GLU A 106 89.08 -8.52 -46.03
N THR A 107 90.16 -7.89 -45.56
CA THR A 107 91.14 -7.22 -46.42
C THR A 107 92.53 -7.88 -46.29
N PRO A 108 93.18 -8.30 -47.39
CA PRO A 108 94.47 -8.99 -47.33
C PRO A 108 95.60 -8.14 -46.72
N ALA A 109 95.51 -6.80 -46.81
CA ALA A 109 96.41 -5.87 -46.11
C ALA A 109 95.99 -5.57 -44.65
N GLY A 110 94.74 -5.88 -44.28
CA GLY A 110 94.16 -5.61 -42.96
C GLY A 110 94.75 -6.48 -41.86
N LEU A 111 95.10 -7.72 -42.18
CA LEU A 111 95.61 -8.73 -41.24
C LEU A 111 96.99 -8.33 -40.66
N LEU A 112 97.85 -7.71 -41.47
CA LEU A 112 99.15 -7.17 -41.03
C LEU A 112 99.00 -5.87 -40.23
N ALA A 113 97.96 -5.09 -40.50
CA ALA A 113 97.71 -3.80 -39.83
C ALA A 113 96.89 -3.95 -38.54
N ALA A 114 96.29 -5.11 -38.26
CA ALA A 114 95.43 -5.34 -37.10
C ALA A 114 96.11 -5.01 -35.75
N PRO A 115 97.36 -5.44 -35.48
CA PRO A 115 98.05 -5.11 -34.22
C PRO A 115 98.28 -3.60 -34.07
N ALA A 116 98.65 -2.92 -35.16
CA ALA A 116 98.87 -1.47 -35.17
C ALA A 116 97.57 -0.69 -34.91
N LYS A 117 96.44 -1.14 -35.48
CA LYS A 117 95.11 -0.55 -35.23
C LYS A 117 94.67 -0.72 -33.78
N LEU A 118 94.94 -1.87 -33.16
CA LEU A 118 94.66 -2.11 -31.73
C LEU A 118 95.48 -1.19 -30.82
N ILE A 119 96.79 -1.04 -31.10
CA ILE A 119 97.66 -0.11 -30.36
C ILE A 119 97.18 1.34 -30.55
N LYS A 120 96.70 1.70 -31.75
CA LYS A 120 96.16 3.02 -32.03
C LYS A 120 94.89 3.29 -31.21
N MET A 121 93.93 2.37 -31.21
CA MET A 121 92.73 2.49 -30.36
C MET A 121 93.08 2.58 -28.87
N TRP A 122 94.07 1.80 -28.42
CA TRP A 122 94.54 1.87 -27.05
C TRP A 122 95.09 3.27 -26.73
N ARG A 123 95.97 3.84 -27.56
CA ARG A 123 96.46 5.22 -27.36
C ARG A 123 95.34 6.27 -27.41
N GLU A 124 94.41 6.14 -28.35
CA GLU A 124 93.26 7.05 -28.50
C GLU A 124 92.32 6.96 -27.29
N SER A 125 92.21 5.80 -26.64
CA SER A 125 91.43 5.61 -25.41
C SER A 125 92.11 6.19 -24.16
N THR A 126 93.44 6.29 -24.16
CA THR A 126 94.24 6.85 -23.06
C THR A 126 94.41 8.37 -23.18
N GLN A 127 93.95 8.98 -24.28
CA GLN A 127 94.08 10.42 -24.48
C GLN A 127 92.98 11.19 -23.74
N ASP A 128 93.28 11.63 -22.52
CA ASP A 128 92.34 12.34 -21.64
C ASP A 128 92.13 13.82 -22.01
N GLN A 129 93.07 14.43 -22.75
CA GLN A 129 92.97 15.85 -23.10
C GLN A 129 92.32 16.07 -24.48
N PRO A 130 91.23 16.86 -24.55
CA PRO A 130 90.57 17.15 -25.81
C PRO A 130 91.50 17.95 -26.74
N PRO A 131 91.59 17.56 -28.04
CA PRO A 131 92.48 18.20 -28.98
C PRO A 131 92.12 19.68 -29.21
N LYS A 132 93.13 20.50 -29.53
CA LYS A 132 92.95 21.93 -29.87
C LYS A 132 92.04 22.13 -31.09
N GLU A 133 91.92 21.10 -31.93
CA GLU A 133 91.03 21.05 -33.10
C GLU A 133 89.55 21.08 -32.71
N LEU A 134 89.18 20.59 -31.53
CA LEU A 134 87.82 20.65 -31.00
C LEU A 134 87.56 21.89 -30.11
N GLY A 135 88.60 22.70 -29.85
CA GLY A 135 88.52 23.87 -28.98
C GLY A 135 88.96 23.61 -27.54
N GLY A 136 89.81 22.60 -27.32
CA GLY A 136 90.40 22.31 -26.02
C GLY A 136 89.36 21.86 -24.98
N LYS A 137 89.63 22.11 -23.69
CA LYS A 137 88.85 21.59 -22.55
C LYS A 137 87.35 21.94 -22.59
N GLY A 138 86.99 23.04 -23.25
CA GLY A 138 85.60 23.50 -23.35
C GLY A 138 84.88 23.10 -24.63
N PHE A 139 85.54 22.40 -25.57
CA PHE A 139 84.98 22.05 -26.88
C PHE A 139 84.42 23.26 -27.66
N GLY A 140 85.03 24.45 -27.52
CA GLY A 140 84.49 25.70 -28.08
C GLY A 140 84.29 25.68 -29.60
N LYS A 141 85.11 24.92 -30.35
CA LYS A 141 84.95 24.79 -31.80
C LYS A 141 83.78 23.89 -32.18
N VAL A 142 83.43 22.92 -31.34
CA VAL A 142 82.22 22.09 -31.50
C VAL A 142 80.97 22.95 -31.34
N ILE A 143 80.96 23.82 -30.33
CA ILE A 143 79.86 24.77 -30.09
C ILE A 143 79.73 25.75 -31.26
N ALA A 144 80.85 26.29 -31.76
CA ALA A 144 80.85 27.15 -32.93
C ALA A 144 80.39 26.42 -34.21
N ALA A 145 80.77 25.16 -34.39
CA ALA A 145 80.32 24.35 -35.52
C ALA A 145 78.80 24.11 -35.47
N TYR A 146 78.24 23.91 -34.28
CA TYR A 146 76.80 23.79 -34.10
C TYR A 146 76.04 25.06 -34.51
N ALA A 147 76.60 26.24 -34.24
CA ALA A 147 75.98 27.50 -34.65
C ALA A 147 75.88 27.67 -36.17
N ASN A 148 76.72 26.98 -36.96
CA ASN A 148 76.75 27.14 -38.42
C ASN A 148 75.74 26.25 -39.17
N ASP A 149 75.63 24.97 -38.81
CA ASP A 149 74.73 24.01 -39.49
C ASP A 149 74.24 22.90 -38.53
N ALA A 150 73.94 23.30 -37.28
CA ALA A 150 73.47 22.42 -36.22
C ALA A 150 74.34 21.15 -36.09
N PHE A 151 73.71 19.98 -36.05
CA PHE A 151 74.40 18.72 -35.84
C PHE A 151 75.27 18.25 -37.02
N LYS A 152 74.96 18.65 -38.27
CA LYS A 152 75.71 18.20 -39.46
C LYS A 152 77.15 18.69 -39.45
N SER A 153 77.35 19.97 -39.12
CA SER A 153 78.68 20.56 -38.99
C SER A 153 79.46 19.95 -37.82
N VAL A 154 78.78 19.64 -36.71
CA VAL A 154 79.40 18.95 -35.56
C VAL A 154 79.86 17.54 -35.94
N GLU A 155 79.01 16.75 -36.60
CA GLU A 155 79.36 15.41 -37.08
C GLU A 155 80.57 15.44 -38.01
N LYS A 156 80.58 16.36 -38.99
CA LYS A 156 81.69 16.52 -39.93
C LYS A 156 82.99 16.87 -39.21
N LEU A 157 82.93 17.77 -38.22
CA LEU A 157 84.09 18.14 -37.40
C LEU A 157 84.62 16.91 -36.64
N LEU A 158 83.75 16.20 -35.90
CA LEU A 158 84.14 15.05 -35.10
C LEU A 158 84.71 13.91 -35.97
N ALA A 159 84.11 13.65 -37.13
CA ALA A 159 84.58 12.66 -38.09
C ALA A 159 85.96 13.01 -38.67
N SER A 160 86.24 14.29 -38.91
CA SER A 160 87.53 14.74 -39.44
C SER A 160 88.69 14.60 -38.45
N THR A 161 88.43 14.65 -37.15
CA THR A 161 89.45 14.73 -36.10
C THR A 161 89.96 13.39 -35.55
N ALA A 162 89.53 12.24 -36.11
CA ALA A 162 89.99 10.89 -35.71
C ALA A 162 90.14 10.70 -34.17
N ILE A 163 89.07 10.98 -33.44
CA ILE A 163 89.01 10.96 -31.96
C ILE A 163 88.22 9.75 -31.43
N SER A 164 88.55 9.33 -30.21
CA SER A 164 87.89 8.21 -29.55
C SER A 164 86.39 8.46 -29.31
N PRO A 165 85.54 7.41 -29.29
CA PRO A 165 84.10 7.56 -29.03
C PRO A 165 83.78 8.22 -27.69
N ALA A 166 84.60 7.97 -26.66
CA ALA A 166 84.47 8.64 -25.36
C ALA A 166 84.73 10.15 -25.47
N MET A 167 85.70 10.57 -26.30
CA MET A 167 85.98 11.98 -26.55
C MET A 167 84.85 12.64 -27.37
N GLN A 168 84.29 11.93 -28.35
CA GLN A 168 83.11 12.40 -29.09
C GLN A 168 81.90 12.57 -28.16
N ALA A 169 81.66 11.60 -27.27
CA ALA A 169 80.62 11.70 -26.25
C ALA A 169 80.83 12.92 -25.33
N ASN A 170 82.06 13.19 -24.91
CA ASN A 170 82.39 14.39 -24.12
C ASN A 170 82.12 15.69 -24.89
N ALA A 171 82.41 15.73 -26.19
CA ALA A 171 82.08 16.86 -27.05
C ALA A 171 80.57 17.11 -27.12
N TYR A 172 79.77 16.06 -27.33
CA TYR A 172 78.30 16.17 -27.33
C TYR A 172 77.75 16.53 -25.94
N THR A 173 78.33 16.01 -24.84
CA THR A 173 77.96 16.42 -23.48
C THR A 173 78.26 17.91 -23.25
N ALA A 174 79.40 18.42 -23.73
CA ALA A 174 79.73 19.84 -23.63
C ALA A 174 78.76 20.71 -24.46
N LEU A 175 78.41 20.26 -25.67
CA LEU A 175 77.42 20.91 -26.52
C LEU A 175 76.03 20.94 -25.85
N ALA A 176 75.53 19.82 -25.33
CA ALA A 176 74.24 19.79 -24.64
C ALA A 176 74.24 20.67 -23.37
N ARG A 177 75.35 20.78 -22.64
CA ARG A 177 75.46 21.74 -21.51
C ARG A 177 75.35 23.19 -21.96
N HIS A 178 75.89 23.53 -23.14
CA HIS A 178 75.76 24.85 -23.72
C HIS A 178 74.32 25.12 -24.17
N LEU A 179 73.70 24.15 -24.86
CA LEU A 179 72.34 24.26 -25.40
C LEU A 179 71.26 24.27 -24.33
N LYS A 180 71.51 23.66 -23.17
CA LYS A 180 70.58 23.64 -22.01
C LYS A 180 70.01 25.01 -21.66
N LYS A 181 70.80 26.08 -21.84
CA LYS A 181 70.37 27.45 -21.51
C LYS A 181 69.43 28.08 -22.54
N SER A 182 69.36 27.51 -23.75
CA SER A 182 68.72 28.14 -24.92
C SER A 182 67.54 27.32 -25.44
N ASP A 183 67.71 26.01 -25.63
CA ASP A 183 66.71 25.14 -26.26
C ASP A 183 66.76 23.70 -25.71
N PRO A 184 65.64 23.17 -25.16
CA PRO A 184 65.61 21.83 -24.59
C PRO A 184 65.62 20.70 -25.63
N VAL A 185 65.09 20.90 -26.85
CA VAL A 185 64.96 19.80 -27.85
C VAL A 185 66.33 19.35 -28.40
N PRO A 186 67.18 20.25 -28.91
CA PRO A 186 68.53 19.87 -29.34
C PRO A 186 69.42 19.45 -28.17
N THR A 187 69.13 19.90 -26.95
CA THR A 187 69.82 19.42 -25.76
C THR A 187 69.59 17.91 -25.56
N VAL A 188 68.35 17.43 -25.69
CA VAL A 188 68.03 15.99 -25.64
C VAL A 188 68.74 15.25 -26.76
N GLU A 189 68.71 15.74 -28.00
CA GLU A 189 69.34 15.06 -29.12
C GLU A 189 70.86 14.94 -28.95
N ALA A 190 71.52 16.01 -28.51
CA ALA A 190 72.94 16.00 -28.17
C ALA A 190 73.23 15.02 -27.01
N SER A 191 72.37 14.95 -25.99
CA SER A 191 72.49 13.97 -24.89
C SER A 191 72.30 12.52 -25.37
N ARG A 192 71.34 12.26 -26.27
CA ARG A 192 71.12 10.93 -26.89
C ARG A 192 72.35 10.49 -27.69
N ARG A 193 72.92 11.40 -28.51
CA ARG A 193 74.15 11.16 -29.27
C ARG A 193 75.35 10.89 -28.35
N ALA A 194 75.47 11.65 -27.26
CA ALA A 194 76.53 11.42 -26.27
C ALA A 194 76.42 10.04 -25.61
N TYR A 195 75.21 9.62 -25.23
CA TYR A 195 74.98 8.29 -24.66
C TYR A 195 75.20 7.17 -25.67
N ALA A 196 74.76 7.35 -26.92
CA ALA A 196 74.95 6.36 -27.98
C ALA A 196 76.43 6.07 -28.32
N LEU A 197 77.32 7.05 -28.11
CA LEU A 197 78.75 6.90 -28.36
C LEU A 197 79.55 6.28 -27.20
N ASP A 198 79.14 6.57 -25.96
CA ASP A 198 79.76 6.06 -24.73
C ASP A 198 78.67 5.81 -23.67
N PRO A 199 77.99 4.63 -23.75
CA PRO A 199 76.93 4.25 -22.84
C PRO A 199 77.45 4.12 -21.40
N ARG A 200 77.18 5.13 -20.58
CA ARG A 200 77.54 5.15 -19.16
C ARG A 200 76.37 5.62 -18.32
N ALA A 201 76.24 5.06 -17.12
CA ALA A 201 75.14 5.34 -16.20
C ALA A 201 74.93 6.84 -15.93
N TYR A 202 76.01 7.61 -15.71
CA TYR A 202 75.86 9.06 -15.46
C TYR A 202 75.36 9.85 -16.67
N ARG A 203 75.67 9.42 -17.92
CA ARG A 203 75.13 10.06 -19.14
C ARG A 203 73.68 9.68 -19.35
N LEU A 204 73.32 8.44 -19.01
CA LEU A 204 71.96 7.95 -19.05
C LEU A 204 71.07 8.69 -18.04
N LYS A 205 71.54 8.86 -16.79
CA LYS A 205 70.89 9.70 -15.78
C LYS A 205 70.69 11.12 -16.28
N TRP A 206 71.74 11.70 -16.88
CA TRP A 206 71.64 13.05 -17.42
C TRP A 206 70.62 13.16 -18.57
N LEU A 207 70.58 12.17 -19.46
CA LEU A 207 69.60 12.08 -20.55
C LEU A 207 68.16 12.01 -20.01
N ALA A 208 67.89 11.22 -18.96
CA ALA A 208 66.57 11.15 -18.33
C ALA A 208 66.07 12.53 -17.88
N PHE A 209 66.93 13.32 -17.23
CA PHE A 209 66.58 14.67 -16.82
C PHE A 209 66.37 15.64 -17.99
N ARG A 210 67.05 15.44 -19.13
CA ARG A 210 66.80 16.26 -20.33
C ARG A 210 65.45 15.90 -20.98
N LEU A 211 65.12 14.61 -21.03
CA LEU A 211 63.84 14.12 -21.56
C LEU A 211 62.66 14.65 -20.74
N HIS A 212 62.80 14.66 -19.42
CA HIS A 212 61.82 15.25 -18.52
C HIS A 212 61.56 16.74 -18.83
N GLU A 213 62.61 17.52 -19.09
CA GLU A 213 62.47 18.95 -19.44
C GLU A 213 61.74 19.20 -20.77
N VAL A 214 61.79 18.26 -21.72
CA VAL A 214 61.03 18.32 -22.99
C VAL A 214 59.60 17.80 -22.84
N GLY A 215 59.26 17.18 -21.70
CA GLY A 215 57.95 16.57 -21.43
C GLY A 215 57.85 15.10 -21.85
N GLU A 216 58.94 14.46 -22.26
CA GLU A 216 59.03 13.02 -22.58
C GLU A 216 59.12 12.19 -21.28
N VAL A 217 58.08 12.31 -20.44
CA VAL A 217 58.05 11.78 -19.07
C VAL A 217 58.11 10.26 -19.01
N LEU A 218 57.55 9.56 -20.01
CA LEU A 218 57.50 8.10 -20.04
C LEU A 218 58.87 7.48 -20.29
N GLU A 219 59.61 8.01 -21.27
CA GLU A 219 60.96 7.57 -21.57
C GLU A 219 61.91 7.94 -20.42
N ALA A 220 61.75 9.14 -19.85
CA ALA A 220 62.54 9.56 -18.68
C ALA A 220 62.34 8.62 -17.48
N ASP A 221 61.10 8.29 -17.12
CA ASP A 221 60.75 7.36 -16.04
C ASP A 221 61.37 5.97 -16.29
N ALA A 222 61.20 5.43 -17.51
CA ALA A 222 61.75 4.15 -17.91
C ALA A 222 63.30 4.13 -17.85
N ILE A 223 63.96 5.21 -18.26
CA ILE A 223 65.42 5.32 -18.16
C ILE A 223 65.87 5.30 -16.68
N LEU A 224 65.17 6.03 -15.81
CA LEU A 224 65.51 6.09 -14.39
C LEU A 224 65.40 4.71 -13.71
N ASP A 225 64.44 3.89 -14.12
CA ASP A 225 64.27 2.52 -13.63
C ASP A 225 65.38 1.56 -14.12
N LEU A 226 66.07 1.88 -15.22
CA LEU A 226 67.17 1.07 -15.78
C LEU A 226 68.55 1.45 -15.24
N LEU A 227 68.65 2.54 -14.49
CA LEU A 227 69.93 2.93 -13.89
C LEU A 227 70.37 1.91 -12.82
N PRO A 228 71.69 1.71 -12.65
CA PRO A 228 72.21 0.87 -11.56
C PRO A 228 71.68 1.35 -10.20
N GLN A 229 71.36 0.40 -9.31
CA GLN A 229 70.78 0.72 -8.00
C GLN A 229 71.73 1.58 -7.13
N ASP A 230 73.04 1.47 -7.34
CA ASP A 230 74.08 2.26 -6.65
C ASP A 230 74.25 3.68 -7.22
N THR A 231 73.38 4.12 -8.13
CA THR A 231 73.46 5.48 -8.69
C THR A 231 73.10 6.50 -7.62
N SER A 232 74.08 7.32 -7.22
CA SER A 232 73.84 8.40 -6.27
C SER A 232 73.07 9.57 -6.90
N TYR A 233 72.20 10.16 -6.10
CA TYR A 233 71.45 11.37 -6.41
C TYR A 233 71.74 12.41 -5.34
N SER A 234 71.89 13.68 -5.73
CA SER A 234 71.79 14.78 -4.76
C SER A 234 70.33 14.99 -4.35
N ASP A 235 70.07 15.70 -3.26
CA ASP A 235 68.69 15.96 -2.78
C ASP A 235 67.81 16.60 -3.86
N SER A 236 68.37 17.54 -4.63
CA SER A 236 67.70 18.17 -5.76
C SER A 236 67.40 17.18 -6.90
N GLU A 237 68.31 16.26 -7.19
CA GLU A 237 68.11 15.21 -8.19
C GLU A 237 67.09 14.18 -7.73
N ALA A 238 67.08 13.80 -6.44
CA ALA A 238 66.10 12.87 -5.87
C ALA A 238 64.67 13.43 -5.92
N ARG A 239 64.52 14.74 -5.66
CA ARG A 239 63.24 15.46 -5.86
C ARG A 239 62.84 15.45 -7.33
N GLN A 240 63.77 15.71 -8.24
CA GLN A 240 63.50 15.67 -9.68
C GLN A 240 63.07 14.26 -10.13
N VAL A 241 63.73 13.19 -9.67
CA VAL A 241 63.33 11.80 -9.94
C VAL A 241 61.91 11.52 -9.44
N SER A 242 61.59 11.96 -8.22
CA SER A 242 60.24 11.82 -7.66
C SER A 242 59.20 12.54 -8.49
N GLN A 243 59.54 13.74 -8.99
CA GLN A 243 58.68 14.51 -9.89
C GLN A 243 58.47 13.80 -11.23
N VAL A 244 59.52 13.27 -11.86
CA VAL A 244 59.41 12.50 -13.12
C VAL A 244 58.47 11.31 -12.94
N ARG A 245 58.66 10.53 -11.87
CA ARG A 245 57.84 9.36 -11.54
C ARG A 245 56.37 9.72 -11.33
N TYR A 246 56.11 10.81 -10.62
CA TYR A 246 54.75 11.30 -10.38
C TYR A 246 54.07 11.74 -11.69
N GLU A 247 54.77 12.53 -12.50
CA GLU A 247 54.25 13.01 -13.79
C GLU A 247 54.01 11.86 -14.77
N ALA A 248 54.94 10.92 -14.88
CA ALA A 248 54.80 9.73 -15.72
C ALA A 248 53.62 8.84 -15.28
N LYS A 249 53.47 8.58 -13.97
CA LYS A 249 52.33 7.84 -13.42
C LYS A 249 51.00 8.50 -13.77
N ASN A 250 50.91 9.82 -13.58
CA ASN A 250 49.70 10.58 -13.89
C ASN A 250 49.40 10.63 -15.39
N TYR A 251 50.42 10.75 -16.22
CA TYR A 251 50.28 10.71 -17.67
C TYR A 251 49.68 9.37 -18.12
N ARG A 252 50.26 8.24 -17.68
CA ARG A 252 49.76 6.89 -17.97
C ARG A 252 48.34 6.68 -17.47
N ALA A 253 48.03 7.13 -16.25
CA ALA A 253 46.68 7.02 -15.69
C ALA A 253 45.64 7.82 -16.49
N ARG A 254 45.98 9.03 -16.95
CA ARG A 254 45.09 9.86 -17.79
C ARG A 254 44.85 9.20 -19.14
N GLU A 255 45.91 8.76 -19.81
CA GLU A 255 45.81 8.11 -21.12
C GLU A 255 45.02 6.78 -21.03
N ALA A 256 45.27 5.98 -20.00
CA ALA A 256 44.54 4.75 -19.72
C ALA A 256 43.03 5.01 -19.49
N ARG A 257 42.69 6.04 -18.70
CA ARG A 257 41.28 6.42 -18.46
C ARG A 257 40.59 6.90 -19.73
N GLN A 258 41.29 7.65 -20.59
CA GLN A 258 40.79 8.07 -21.89
C GLN A 258 40.53 6.87 -22.81
N LYS A 259 41.50 5.97 -22.97
CA LYS A 259 41.37 4.76 -23.82
C LYS A 259 40.27 3.81 -23.36
N CYS A 260 40.07 3.69 -22.04
CA CYS A 260 39.05 2.81 -21.48
C CYS A 260 37.63 3.39 -21.58
N GLY A 261 37.40 4.63 -22.02
CA GLY A 261 36.08 5.26 -21.91
C GLY A 261 35.57 5.28 -20.46
N PHE A 262 36.51 5.34 -19.51
CA PHE A 262 36.23 5.15 -18.08
C PHE A 262 35.24 6.19 -17.55
N SER A 263 35.37 7.44 -17.99
CA SER A 263 34.46 8.53 -17.60
C SER A 263 33.02 8.29 -18.06
N GLU A 264 32.83 7.77 -19.28
CA GLU A 264 31.51 7.51 -19.86
C GLU A 264 30.83 6.35 -19.15
N ARG A 265 31.55 5.24 -18.94
CA ARG A 265 31.05 4.08 -18.21
C ARG A 265 30.67 4.43 -16.78
N ARG A 266 31.53 5.18 -16.09
CA ARG A 266 31.26 5.66 -14.72
C ARG A 266 30.05 6.58 -14.67
N SER A 267 29.91 7.53 -15.61
CA SER A 267 28.73 8.38 -15.69
C SER A 267 27.44 7.58 -15.98
N ALA A 268 27.51 6.55 -16.82
CA ALA A 268 26.38 5.67 -17.09
C ALA A 268 25.98 4.85 -15.86
N GLN A 269 26.94 4.28 -15.13
CA GLN A 269 26.70 3.57 -13.87
C GLN A 269 26.13 4.50 -12.79
N GLU A 270 26.67 5.71 -12.64
CA GLU A 270 26.15 6.72 -11.69
C GLU A 270 24.69 7.07 -12.00
N LYS A 271 24.33 7.21 -13.29
CA LYS A 271 22.94 7.40 -13.71
C LYS A 271 22.06 6.19 -13.37
N GLN A 272 22.53 4.97 -13.64
CA GLN A 272 21.80 3.75 -13.29
C GLN A 272 21.56 3.63 -11.79
N ILE A 273 22.58 3.89 -10.97
CA ILE A 273 22.46 3.88 -9.50
C ILE A 273 21.44 4.92 -9.05
N LYS A 274 21.46 6.13 -9.63
CA LYS A 274 20.49 7.17 -9.30
C LYS A 274 19.06 6.76 -9.63
N VAL A 275 18.84 6.13 -10.79
CA VAL A 275 17.52 5.59 -11.18
C VAL A 275 17.09 4.48 -10.23
N LEU A 276 17.98 3.56 -9.88
CA LEU A 276 17.68 2.48 -8.91
C LEU A 276 17.37 3.02 -7.52
N MET A 277 18.07 4.07 -7.08
CA MET A 277 17.82 4.73 -5.81
C MET A 277 16.44 5.39 -5.78
N GLN A 278 16.08 6.13 -6.84
CA GLN A 278 14.75 6.72 -7.00
C GLN A 278 13.66 5.64 -6.99
N ALA A 279 13.83 4.55 -7.75
CA ALA A 279 12.89 3.44 -7.77
C ALA A 279 12.75 2.78 -6.39
N ARG A 280 13.85 2.62 -5.65
CA ARG A 280 13.84 2.08 -4.28
C ARG A 280 13.08 2.99 -3.32
N ASP A 281 13.26 4.30 -3.41
CA ASP A 281 12.58 5.27 -2.55
C ASP A 281 11.07 5.33 -2.87
N GLU A 282 10.69 5.26 -4.15
CA GLU A 282 9.29 5.13 -4.58
C GLU A 282 8.65 3.85 -4.03
N GLN A 283 9.35 2.71 -4.09
CA GLN A 283 8.85 1.45 -3.53
C GLN A 283 8.64 1.53 -2.02
N ILE A 284 9.49 2.25 -1.29
CA ILE A 284 9.31 2.49 0.14
C ILE A 284 8.11 3.38 0.41
N GLY A 285 7.91 4.43 -0.40
CA GLY A 285 6.72 5.28 -0.33
C GLY A 285 5.43 4.45 -0.49
N LEU A 286 5.36 3.65 -1.56
CA LEU A 286 4.21 2.78 -1.82
C LEU A 286 4.01 1.70 -0.74
N ALA A 287 5.09 1.15 -0.19
CA ALA A 287 5.01 0.19 0.91
C ALA A 287 4.43 0.84 2.18
N ASN A 288 4.85 2.06 2.51
CA ASN A 288 4.32 2.82 3.64
C ASN A 288 2.83 3.18 3.44
N GLU A 289 2.43 3.58 2.24
CA GLU A 289 1.02 3.84 1.92
C GLU A 289 0.16 2.60 2.07
N ARG A 290 0.63 1.44 1.57
CA ARG A 290 -0.07 0.16 1.73
C ARG A 290 -0.15 -0.25 3.20
N ALA A 291 0.90 -0.03 3.99
CA ALA A 291 0.88 -0.30 5.43
C ALA A 291 -0.20 0.54 6.14
N ASN A 292 -0.27 1.83 5.84
CA ASN A 292 -1.31 2.72 6.40
C ASN A 292 -2.73 2.29 6.00
N GLN A 293 -2.93 1.89 4.73
CA GLN A 293 -4.23 1.36 4.26
C GLN A 293 -4.62 0.08 4.98
N ILE A 294 -3.67 -0.84 5.19
CA ILE A 294 -3.90 -2.08 5.93
C ILE A 294 -4.30 -1.77 7.37
N ASP A 295 -3.65 -0.83 8.03
CA ASP A 295 -3.97 -0.46 9.40
C ASP A 295 -5.34 0.22 9.52
N ALA A 296 -5.70 1.08 8.56
CA ALA A 296 -7.04 1.67 8.48
C ALA A 296 -8.12 0.59 8.25
N LEU A 297 -7.88 -0.37 7.35
CA LEU A 297 -8.80 -1.48 7.09
C LEU A 297 -8.96 -2.38 8.32
N LYS A 298 -7.87 -2.66 9.05
CA LYS A 298 -7.93 -3.41 10.32
C LYS A 298 -8.78 -2.69 11.36
N GLN A 299 -8.62 -1.37 11.51
CA GLN A 299 -9.44 -0.57 12.42
C GLN A 299 -10.93 -0.61 12.04
N ALA A 300 -11.24 -0.44 10.75
CA ALA A 300 -12.61 -0.52 10.25
C ALA A 300 -13.24 -1.92 10.44
N GLN A 301 -12.47 -2.99 10.20
CA GLN A 301 -12.92 -4.36 10.49
C GLN A 301 -13.20 -4.56 11.98
N GLY A 302 -12.37 -3.99 12.86
CA GLY A 302 -12.58 -4.01 14.30
C GLY A 302 -13.88 -3.29 14.72
N GLN A 303 -14.13 -2.11 14.18
CA GLN A 303 -15.37 -1.35 14.43
C GLN A 303 -16.60 -2.11 13.93
N LEU A 304 -16.57 -2.64 12.71
CA LEU A 304 -17.68 -3.42 12.15
C LEU A 304 -17.96 -4.67 13.00
N ALA A 305 -16.92 -5.35 13.51
CA ALA A 305 -17.10 -6.49 14.40
C ALA A 305 -17.79 -6.10 15.70
N GLN A 306 -17.43 -4.95 16.30
CA GLN A 306 -18.09 -4.41 17.50
C GLN A 306 -19.54 -4.00 17.23
N GLU A 307 -19.83 -3.40 16.07
CA GLU A 307 -21.21 -3.04 15.70
C GLU A 307 -22.07 -4.29 15.49
N LYS A 308 -21.53 -5.34 14.86
CA LYS A 308 -22.25 -6.61 14.69
C LYS A 308 -22.59 -7.27 16.03
N THR A 309 -21.66 -7.27 16.99
CA THR A 309 -21.94 -7.82 18.32
C THR A 309 -22.94 -6.96 19.09
N ALA A 310 -22.86 -5.63 18.99
CA ALA A 310 -23.83 -4.73 19.59
C ALA A 310 -25.24 -4.89 18.97
N LEU A 311 -25.34 -5.04 17.65
CA LEU A 311 -26.60 -5.29 16.94
C LEU A 311 -27.18 -6.65 17.32
N ALA A 312 -26.37 -7.71 17.37
CA ALA A 312 -26.81 -9.03 17.83
C ALA A 312 -27.39 -8.93 19.25
N GLY A 313 -26.72 -8.22 20.18
CA GLY A 313 -27.24 -7.98 21.52
C GLY A 313 -28.56 -7.21 21.55
N ARG A 314 -28.76 -6.24 20.64
CA ARG A 314 -30.05 -5.53 20.50
C ARG A 314 -31.16 -6.44 19.97
N TYR A 315 -30.87 -7.30 18.99
CA TYR A 315 -31.83 -8.29 18.49
C TYR A 315 -32.24 -9.29 19.57
N ASP A 316 -31.28 -9.77 20.37
CA ASP A 316 -31.58 -10.65 21.50
C ASP A 316 -32.47 -9.98 22.54
N GLN A 317 -32.21 -8.71 22.87
CA GLN A 317 -33.07 -7.92 23.76
C GLN A 317 -34.47 -7.72 23.17
N GLN A 318 -34.57 -7.39 21.88
CA GLN A 318 -35.85 -7.20 21.20
C GLN A 318 -36.64 -8.51 21.14
N ALA A 319 -35.98 -9.64 20.92
CA ALA A 319 -36.60 -10.97 20.95
C ALA A 319 -37.14 -11.29 22.35
N LYS A 320 -36.39 -11.00 23.42
CA LYS A 320 -36.87 -11.15 24.81
C LYS A 320 -38.10 -10.29 25.08
N LEU A 321 -38.06 -9.00 24.75
CA LEU A 321 -39.19 -8.10 24.91
C LEU A 321 -40.42 -8.53 24.08
N ALA A 322 -40.22 -9.11 22.90
CA ALA A 322 -41.31 -9.63 22.08
C ALA A 322 -41.95 -10.87 22.71
N VAL A 323 -41.16 -11.77 23.30
CA VAL A 323 -41.68 -12.92 24.06
C VAL A 323 -42.43 -12.44 25.30
N GLU A 324 -41.90 -11.48 26.06
CA GLU A 324 -42.56 -10.90 27.23
C GLU A 324 -43.91 -10.26 26.84
N ARG A 325 -43.95 -9.43 25.79
CA ARG A 325 -45.21 -8.86 25.29
C ARG A 325 -46.19 -9.91 24.79
N ALA A 326 -45.71 -10.97 24.15
CA ALA A 326 -46.58 -12.07 23.72
C ALA A 326 -47.19 -12.80 24.94
N GLN A 327 -46.39 -13.02 25.98
CA GLN A 327 -46.86 -13.58 27.25
C GLN A 327 -47.87 -12.66 27.95
N GLU A 328 -47.68 -11.33 27.92
CA GLU A 328 -48.64 -10.35 28.46
C GLU A 328 -49.94 -10.27 27.66
N LEU A 329 -49.90 -10.50 26.34
CA LEU A 329 -51.07 -10.48 25.47
C LEU A 329 -51.96 -11.72 25.64
N GLU A 330 -51.42 -12.88 26.00
CA GLU A 330 -52.19 -14.11 26.20
C GLU A 330 -53.30 -13.98 27.28
N PRO A 331 -53.04 -13.51 28.52
CA PRO A 331 -54.09 -13.33 29.51
C PRO A 331 -55.10 -12.24 29.09
N LEU A 332 -54.65 -11.18 28.42
CA LEU A 332 -55.55 -10.14 27.90
C LEU A 332 -56.48 -10.70 26.80
N LYS A 333 -55.95 -11.56 25.93
CA LYS A 333 -56.73 -12.25 24.90
C LYS A 333 -57.74 -13.21 25.51
N GLN A 334 -57.34 -13.97 26.54
CA GLN A 334 -58.24 -14.84 27.29
C GLN A 334 -59.34 -14.04 28.00
N ALA A 335 -58.98 -12.93 28.68
CA ALA A 335 -59.94 -12.05 29.32
C ALA A 335 -60.92 -11.42 28.32
N LYS A 336 -60.44 -10.98 27.14
CA LYS A 336 -61.30 -10.47 26.07
C LYS A 336 -62.27 -11.54 25.56
N ALA A 337 -61.80 -12.77 25.35
CA ALA A 337 -62.65 -13.88 24.93
C ALA A 337 -63.72 -14.20 26.00
N HIS A 338 -63.34 -14.19 27.28
CA HIS A 338 -64.27 -14.37 28.40
C HIS A 338 -65.33 -13.26 28.43
N LEU A 339 -64.92 -12.00 28.30
CA LEU A 339 -65.85 -10.86 28.24
C LEU A 339 -66.77 -10.93 27.01
N GLU A 340 -66.29 -11.39 25.86
CA GLU A 340 -67.13 -11.62 24.67
C GLU A 340 -68.14 -12.76 24.89
N GLN A 341 -67.75 -13.82 25.59
CA GLN A 341 -68.67 -14.90 26.00
C GLN A 341 -69.74 -14.37 26.95
N GLU A 342 -69.38 -13.69 28.03
CA GLU A 342 -70.32 -13.07 28.96
C GLU A 342 -71.26 -12.09 28.26
N LYS A 343 -70.73 -11.26 27.35
CA LYS A 343 -71.56 -10.33 26.56
C LYS A 343 -72.58 -11.08 25.70
N ASN A 344 -72.19 -12.19 25.08
CA ASN A 344 -73.08 -13.00 24.26
C ASN A 344 -74.11 -13.75 25.12
N GLU A 345 -73.72 -14.22 26.30
CA GLU A 345 -74.64 -14.81 27.29
C GLU A 345 -75.64 -13.78 27.79
N LEU A 346 -75.20 -12.58 28.18
CA LEU A 346 -76.07 -11.47 28.54
C LEU A 346 -77.01 -11.10 27.40
N LYS A 347 -76.54 -11.08 26.15
CA LYS A 347 -77.40 -10.85 24.98
C LYS A 347 -78.43 -11.96 24.79
N ARG A 348 -78.05 -13.22 25.02
CA ARG A 348 -79.00 -14.35 24.99
C ARG A 348 -80.05 -14.23 26.08
N LEU A 349 -79.64 -13.94 27.32
CA LEU A 349 -80.55 -13.72 28.44
C LEU A 349 -81.48 -12.54 28.19
N SER A 350 -80.98 -11.43 27.63
CA SER A 350 -81.82 -10.29 27.22
C SER A 350 -82.85 -10.68 26.17
N ASN A 351 -82.45 -11.41 25.12
CA ASN A 351 -83.37 -11.89 24.09
C ASN A 351 -84.40 -12.89 24.66
N GLU A 352 -84.00 -13.72 25.61
CA GLU A 352 -84.89 -14.66 26.28
C GLU A 352 -85.89 -13.93 27.17
N GLN A 353 -85.45 -12.91 27.92
CA GLN A 353 -86.34 -12.00 28.65
C GLN A 353 -87.31 -11.28 27.71
N GLU A 354 -86.85 -10.76 26.57
CA GLU A 354 -87.73 -10.14 25.56
C GLU A 354 -88.77 -11.13 25.01
N ARG A 355 -88.37 -12.38 24.75
CA ARG A 355 -89.31 -13.44 24.31
C ARG A 355 -90.32 -13.79 25.40
N LEU A 356 -89.89 -13.90 26.65
CA LEU A 356 -90.79 -14.15 27.77
C LEU A 356 -91.75 -12.99 27.98
N LEU A 357 -91.29 -11.74 27.84
CA LEU A 357 -92.14 -10.56 27.86
C LEU A 357 -93.15 -10.56 26.71
N GLN A 358 -92.72 -10.87 25.48
CA GLN A 358 -93.64 -11.02 24.35
C GLN A 358 -94.66 -12.15 24.55
N ALA A 359 -94.23 -13.30 25.08
CA ALA A 359 -95.12 -14.41 25.40
C ALA A 359 -96.14 -14.02 26.48
N ALA A 360 -95.70 -13.39 27.58
CA ALA A 360 -96.58 -12.86 28.61
C ALA A 360 -97.56 -11.82 28.03
N GLN A 361 -97.11 -10.96 27.12
CA GLN A 361 -97.95 -9.97 26.47
C GLN A 361 -99.01 -10.61 25.55
N SER A 362 -98.63 -11.64 24.78
CA SER A 362 -99.59 -12.42 23.98
C SER A 362 -100.61 -13.18 24.84
N GLN A 363 -100.19 -13.68 26.01
CA GLN A 363 -101.10 -14.30 26.98
C GLN A 363 -102.06 -13.28 27.58
N ILE A 364 -101.58 -12.09 27.94
CA ILE A 364 -102.43 -10.98 28.39
C ILE A 364 -103.45 -10.64 27.31
N GLU A 365 -103.03 -10.49 26.05
CA GLU A 365 -103.94 -10.21 24.93
C GLU A 365 -104.98 -11.32 24.75
N ALA A 366 -104.58 -12.59 24.80
CA ALA A 366 -105.48 -13.73 24.74
C ALA A 366 -106.51 -13.71 25.88
N VAL A 367 -106.07 -13.49 27.12
CA VAL A 367 -106.96 -13.35 28.29
C VAL A 367 -107.89 -12.14 28.14
N THR A 368 -107.40 -11.04 27.55
CA THR A 368 -108.22 -9.85 27.30
C THR A 368 -109.31 -10.13 26.25
N GLN A 369 -108.99 -10.89 25.20
CA GLN A 369 -109.97 -11.30 24.20
C GLN A 369 -110.98 -12.31 24.77
N ILE A 370 -110.52 -13.28 25.57
CA ILE A 370 -111.38 -14.22 26.30
C ILE A 370 -112.34 -13.44 27.21
N ARG A 371 -111.83 -12.44 27.95
CA ARG A 371 -112.65 -11.58 28.81
C ARG A 371 -113.69 -10.80 28.01
N LYS A 372 -113.32 -10.22 26.86
CA LYS A 372 -114.30 -9.56 25.96
C LYS A 372 -115.35 -10.54 25.43
N GLY A 373 -114.97 -11.78 25.12
CA GLY A 373 -115.89 -12.85 24.73
C GLY A 373 -116.88 -13.18 25.84
N LEU A 374 -116.39 -13.40 27.06
CA LEU A 374 -117.19 -13.61 28.26
C LEU A 374 -118.10 -12.42 28.59
N GLU A 375 -117.65 -11.18 28.38
CA GLU A 375 -118.50 -9.99 28.56
C GLU A 375 -119.65 -9.95 27.54
N LYS A 376 -119.39 -10.34 26.28
CA LYS A 376 -120.44 -10.50 25.26
C LYS A 376 -121.40 -11.63 25.61
N GLU A 377 -120.90 -12.80 26.02
CA GLU A 377 -121.75 -13.92 26.47
C GLU A 377 -122.58 -13.54 27.69
N LYS A 378 -122.01 -12.84 28.66
CA LYS A 378 -122.73 -12.30 29.82
C LYS A 378 -123.82 -11.31 29.39
N ALA A 379 -123.55 -10.46 28.40
CA ALA A 379 -124.56 -9.55 27.86
C ALA A 379 -125.71 -10.32 27.18
N VAL A 380 -125.40 -11.36 26.40
CA VAL A 380 -126.40 -12.24 25.77
C VAL A 380 -127.23 -12.99 26.82
N LEU A 381 -126.59 -13.53 27.86
CA LEU A 381 -127.27 -14.20 28.96
C LEU A 381 -128.17 -13.24 29.74
N LEU A 382 -127.77 -11.97 29.93
CA LEU A 382 -128.61 -10.96 30.57
C LEU A 382 -129.85 -10.63 29.73
N THR A 383 -129.72 -10.52 28.40
CA THR A 383 -130.88 -10.37 27.52
C THR A 383 -131.82 -11.58 27.58
N GLN A 384 -131.28 -12.81 27.58
CA GLN A 384 -132.10 -14.03 27.72
C GLN A 384 -132.82 -14.10 29.08
N LEU A 385 -132.16 -13.68 30.16
CA LEU A 385 -132.78 -13.60 31.49
C LEU A 385 -133.91 -12.56 31.54
N GLN A 386 -133.77 -11.48 30.76
CA GLN A 386 -134.78 -10.44 30.66
C GLN A 386 -135.97 -10.89 29.82
N GLU A 387 -135.74 -11.56 28.69
CA GLU A 387 -136.79 -12.22 27.90
C GLU A 387 -137.52 -13.27 28.74
N GLN A 388 -136.82 -14.12 29.51
CA GLN A 388 -137.46 -15.07 30.42
C GLN A 388 -138.27 -14.41 31.54
N ARG A 389 -137.88 -13.21 32.00
CA ARG A 389 -138.71 -12.45 32.96
C ARG A 389 -139.97 -11.90 32.29
N GLU A 390 -139.88 -11.44 31.05
CA GLU A 390 -141.03 -10.99 30.27
C GLU A 390 -141.98 -12.14 29.95
N GLU A 391 -141.46 -13.32 29.55
CA GLU A 391 -142.23 -14.54 29.34
C GLU A 391 -142.90 -15.04 30.63
N ASN A 392 -142.19 -15.04 31.76
CA ASN A 392 -142.79 -15.37 33.06
C ASN A 392 -143.84 -14.33 33.48
N GLY A 393 -143.64 -13.05 33.17
CA GLY A 393 -144.65 -12.01 33.36
C GLY A 393 -145.92 -12.27 32.54
N LEU A 394 -145.75 -12.71 31.29
CA LEU A 394 -146.86 -13.11 30.41
C LEU A 394 -147.60 -14.35 30.96
N LEU A 395 -146.87 -15.36 31.44
CA LEU A 395 -147.45 -16.55 32.07
C LEU A 395 -148.26 -16.22 33.33
N ILE A 396 -147.76 -15.30 34.16
CA ILE A 396 -148.48 -14.82 35.35
C ILE A 396 -149.78 -14.08 34.95
N GLY A 397 -149.75 -13.34 33.84
CA GLY A 397 -150.95 -12.72 33.27
C GLY A 397 -151.98 -13.75 32.77
N GLN A 398 -151.52 -14.80 32.08
CA GLN A 398 -152.40 -15.90 31.64
C GLN A 398 -152.99 -16.69 32.82
N ILE A 399 -152.23 -16.89 33.90
CA ILE A 399 -152.73 -17.55 35.12
C ILE A 399 -153.82 -16.71 35.80
N HIS A 400 -153.67 -15.38 35.87
CA HIS A 400 -154.73 -14.51 36.40
C HIS A 400 -156.01 -14.55 35.54
N GLN A 401 -155.87 -14.60 34.22
CA GLN A 401 -157.02 -14.69 33.32
C GLN A 401 -157.78 -16.02 33.46
N VAL A 402 -157.06 -17.14 33.64
CA VAL A 402 -157.69 -18.45 33.93
C VAL A 402 -158.33 -18.49 35.32
N GLN A 403 -157.77 -17.79 36.31
CA GLN A 403 -158.38 -17.68 37.63
C GLN A 403 -159.69 -16.88 37.61
N GLU A 404 -159.75 -15.76 36.88
CA GLU A 404 -161.00 -14.99 36.70
C GLU A 404 -162.07 -15.79 35.96
N GLU A 405 -161.70 -16.57 34.94
CA GLU A 405 -162.62 -17.44 34.22
C GLU A 405 -163.16 -18.57 35.13
N LEU A 406 -162.31 -19.17 35.98
CA LEU A 406 -162.72 -20.18 36.95
C LEU A 406 -163.64 -19.60 38.05
N GLU A 407 -163.42 -18.36 38.50
CA GLU A 407 -164.31 -17.68 39.44
C GLU A 407 -165.68 -17.38 38.83
N CYS A 408 -165.74 -17.02 37.54
CA CYS A 408 -167.00 -16.88 36.81
C CYS A 408 -167.78 -18.21 36.70
N TYR A 409 -167.09 -19.32 36.40
CA TYR A 409 -167.73 -20.65 36.37
C TYR A 409 -168.20 -21.14 37.75
N PHE A 410 -167.47 -20.81 38.81
CA PHE A 410 -167.86 -21.16 40.18
C PHE A 410 -169.13 -20.42 40.60
N ASN A 411 -169.23 -19.13 40.27
CA ASN A 411 -170.41 -18.30 40.58
C ASN A 411 -171.65 -18.69 39.78
N GLN A 412 -171.49 -19.13 38.52
CA GLN A 412 -172.61 -19.70 37.74
C GLN A 412 -173.12 -21.02 38.33
N ASN A 413 -172.24 -21.87 38.86
CA ASN A 413 -172.64 -23.14 39.46
C ASN A 413 -173.35 -22.96 40.81
N THR A 414 -173.00 -21.94 41.60
CA THR A 414 -173.71 -21.63 42.84
C THR A 414 -175.12 -21.07 42.59
N GLU A 415 -175.31 -20.25 41.56
CA GLU A 415 -176.65 -19.77 41.15
C GLU A 415 -177.55 -20.90 40.65
N LEU A 416 -177.03 -21.81 39.82
CA LEU A 416 -177.78 -22.98 39.32
C LEU A 416 -178.22 -23.94 40.43
N VAL A 417 -177.43 -24.07 41.50
CA VAL A 417 -177.80 -24.91 42.67
C VAL A 417 -178.92 -24.25 43.49
N GLN A 418 -178.97 -22.92 43.55
CA GLN A 418 -180.04 -22.19 44.25
C GLN A 418 -181.36 -22.19 43.46
N GLU A 419 -181.33 -22.10 42.13
CA GLU A 419 -182.53 -22.23 41.28
C GLU A 419 -183.17 -23.64 41.36
N LYS A 420 -182.33 -24.68 41.44
CA LYS A 420 -182.81 -26.07 41.55
C LYS A 420 -183.48 -26.34 42.90
N ALA A 421 -183.06 -25.67 43.97
CA ALA A 421 -183.69 -25.75 45.29
C ALA A 421 -185.05 -25.01 45.32
N ALA A 422 -185.20 -23.90 44.59
CA ALA A 422 -186.46 -23.15 44.50
C ALA A 422 -187.55 -23.89 43.68
N LEU A 423 -187.15 -24.60 42.62
CA LEU A 423 -188.07 -25.43 41.81
C LEU A 423 -188.61 -26.65 42.56
N ALA A 424 -187.85 -27.21 43.51
CA ALA A 424 -188.30 -28.34 44.33
C ALA A 424 -189.45 -27.94 45.29
N VAL A 425 -189.42 -26.71 45.82
CA VAL A 425 -190.48 -26.20 46.71
C VAL A 425 -191.79 -25.91 45.94
N GLN A 426 -191.70 -25.46 44.69
CA GLN A 426 -192.88 -25.25 43.84
C GLN A 426 -193.56 -26.56 43.41
N TYR A 427 -192.81 -27.66 43.33
CA TYR A 427 -193.37 -28.97 42.97
C TYR A 427 -194.18 -29.60 44.12
N ASP A 428 -193.73 -29.42 45.37
CA ASP A 428 -194.48 -29.86 46.56
C ASP A 428 -195.77 -29.04 46.78
N GLU A 429 -195.79 -27.78 46.36
CA GLU A 429 -196.97 -26.90 46.47
C GLU A 429 -198.04 -27.22 45.41
N GLN A 430 -197.64 -27.65 44.21
CA GLN A 430 -198.56 -28.11 43.16
C GLN A 430 -199.28 -29.43 43.52
N LEU A 431 -198.59 -30.35 44.19
CA LEU A 431 -199.18 -31.61 44.63
C LEU A 431 -200.28 -31.41 45.68
N ARG A 432 -200.16 -30.37 46.53
CA ARG A 432 -201.18 -30.05 47.53
C ARG A 432 -202.47 -29.50 46.92
N LEU A 433 -202.37 -28.72 45.84
CA LEU A 433 -203.53 -28.15 45.13
C LEU A 433 -204.26 -29.19 44.27
N ALA A 434 -203.58 -30.25 43.83
CA ALA A 434 -204.22 -31.38 43.15
C ALA A 434 -205.11 -32.21 44.10
N ALA A 435 -204.76 -32.31 45.39
CA ALA A 435 -205.55 -33.00 46.40
C ALA A 435 -206.88 -32.29 46.72
N GLU A 436 -206.97 -30.96 46.56
CA GLU A 436 -208.20 -30.19 46.83
C GLU A 436 -209.19 -30.19 45.64
N ARG A 437 -208.71 -30.22 44.40
CA ARG A 437 -209.59 -30.18 43.21
C ARG A 437 -210.36 -31.48 42.96
N ALA A 438 -209.85 -32.62 43.41
CA ALA A 438 -210.58 -33.88 43.32
C ALA A 438 -211.81 -33.93 44.27
N GLY A 439 -211.77 -33.20 45.39
CA GLY A 439 -212.92 -33.10 46.31
C GLY A 439 -214.05 -32.20 45.80
N GLN A 440 -213.77 -31.29 44.87
CA GLN A 440 -214.75 -30.31 44.37
C GLN A 440 -215.53 -30.79 43.14
N ILE A 441 -215.07 -31.81 42.41
CA ILE A 441 -215.72 -32.25 41.18
C ILE A 441 -216.87 -33.24 41.44
N ASP A 442 -216.77 -34.13 42.42
CA ASP A 442 -217.86 -35.10 42.64
C ASP A 442 -219.02 -34.59 43.52
N SER A 443 -218.88 -33.42 44.14
CA SER A 443 -220.03 -32.71 44.72
C SER A 443 -220.90 -32.02 43.66
N LEU A 444 -220.44 -31.90 42.41
CA LEU A 444 -221.16 -31.23 41.32
C LEU A 444 -221.81 -32.19 40.31
N THR A 445 -221.43 -33.47 40.27
CA THR A 445 -222.16 -34.52 39.53
C THR A 445 -223.31 -35.15 40.33
N GLN A 446 -223.61 -34.64 41.53
CA GLN A 446 -224.87 -34.90 42.24
C GLN A 446 -226.00 -33.90 41.87
N ALA A 447 -225.74 -32.87 41.05
CA ALA A 447 -226.70 -31.79 40.81
C ALA A 447 -227.31 -31.71 39.38
N GLN A 448 -226.89 -32.55 38.43
CA GLN A 448 -227.45 -32.53 37.06
C GLN A 448 -227.74 -33.93 36.52
N ALA A 449 -228.86 -34.52 36.97
CA ALA A 449 -229.82 -35.28 36.16
C ALA A 449 -230.85 -35.99 37.05
N GLN A 450 -231.74 -35.21 37.69
CA GLN A 450 -233.16 -35.56 37.77
C GLN A 450 -233.88 -34.85 36.62
N LEU A 451 -233.61 -35.33 35.40
CA LEU A 451 -234.58 -35.44 34.31
C LEU A 451 -234.35 -36.78 33.63
#